data_AF-A0A6A5K5J5-F1
#
_entry.id   AF-A0A6A5K5J5-F1
#
_cell.length_a   1.000
_cell.length_b   1.000
_cell.length_c   1.000
_cell.angle_alpha   90.00
_cell.angle_beta   90.00
_cell.angle_gamma   90.00
#
_symmetry.space_group_name_H-M   'P 1'
#
loop_
_entity.id
_entity.type
_entity.pdbx_description
1 polymer ?
#
loop_
_entity_poly.entity_id
_entity_poly.type
_entity_poly.pdbx_seq_one_letter_code
_entity_poly.pdbx_strand_id
1 'polypeptide(L)'
;MATETPQSLFRKTSIFRRFSRRDRGGNPPSPFLADEFTQSPRSPRRLLQRRPSGAPAGLLTPPASPQQHIRVAIDASKPQEPKMIAHIQRIEVRAPVGNVSTPPPSPQPPRRVLPSAIATLPFPGKPLIIRWNIFVPPAHIFSLYRGFVPNDMSDKWFIYSEGPDQAGKLKVHFHRSWTGMKVAELFVVMDTRGEGAGKIVGIKWNGGEETNWMSEEEAKYMIRTACKWQLGVDLDLEK
;
A
#
# COMPACT_ATOMS: atom_id res chain seq x y z
N MET A 1 -31.99 -40.72 42.56
CA MET A 1 -32.03 -40.29 41.15
C MET A 1 -32.75 -38.96 41.07
N ALA A 2 -32.06 -37.90 40.68
CA ALA A 2 -32.61 -36.68 40.07
C ALA A 2 -31.42 -35.80 39.67
N THR A 3 -31.07 -35.81 38.39
CA THR A 3 -30.01 -34.98 37.79
C THR A 3 -30.67 -33.75 37.18
N GLU A 4 -30.33 -32.56 37.70
CA GLU A 4 -30.69 -31.28 37.10
C GLU A 4 -29.70 -30.91 35.99
N THR A 5 -30.23 -30.64 34.80
CA THR A 5 -29.51 -30.17 33.61
C THR A 5 -29.86 -28.69 33.41
N PRO A 6 -28.90 -27.75 33.31
CA PRO A 6 -29.24 -26.37 33.00
C PRO A 6 -29.51 -26.19 31.49
N GLN A 7 -30.68 -25.63 31.20
CA GLN A 7 -31.16 -25.26 29.87
C GLN A 7 -30.37 -24.07 29.30
N SER A 8 -29.84 -24.25 28.10
CA SER A 8 -29.23 -23.21 27.28
C SER A 8 -30.31 -22.37 26.60
N LEU A 9 -30.42 -21.09 26.96
CA LEU A 9 -31.29 -20.10 26.33
C LEU A 9 -30.46 -18.95 25.76
N PHE A 10 -29.81 -19.16 24.62
CA PHE A 10 -29.41 -18.05 23.75
C PHE A 10 -30.24 -18.07 22.47
N ARG A 11 -31.18 -17.12 22.46
CA ARG A 11 -32.14 -16.83 21.40
C ARG A 11 -31.39 -16.36 20.14
N LYS A 12 -31.55 -17.10 19.05
CA LYS A 12 -31.16 -16.68 17.70
C LYS A 12 -32.13 -15.60 17.22
N THR A 13 -31.67 -14.36 17.07
CA THR A 13 -32.38 -13.35 16.28
C THR A 13 -31.85 -13.36 14.86
N SER A 14 -32.59 -14.09 14.00
CA SER A 14 -32.55 -13.99 12.56
C SER A 14 -33.36 -12.77 12.13
N ILE A 15 -32.74 -11.84 11.39
CA ILE A 15 -33.45 -10.76 10.70
C ILE A 15 -32.96 -10.72 9.25
N PHE A 16 -33.90 -11.05 8.36
CA PHE A 16 -33.81 -11.15 6.91
C PHE A 16 -33.43 -9.84 6.21
N ARG A 17 -32.77 -9.95 5.04
CA ARG A 17 -33.24 -9.30 3.80
C ARG A 17 -33.08 -10.23 2.59
N ARG A 18 -34.20 -10.86 2.26
CA ARG A 18 -34.54 -11.51 0.98
C ARG A 18 -34.50 -10.46 -0.14
N PHE A 19 -33.70 -10.66 -1.17
CA PHE A 19 -34.00 -10.16 -2.52
C PHE A 19 -34.34 -11.37 -3.40
N SER A 20 -35.63 -11.67 -3.51
CA SER A 20 -36.17 -12.58 -4.51
C SER A 20 -36.68 -11.76 -5.69
N ARG A 21 -36.09 -11.96 -6.88
CA ARG A 21 -36.74 -12.07 -8.22
C ARG A 21 -35.76 -11.69 -9.33
N ARG A 22 -35.39 -12.67 -10.17
CA ARG A 22 -35.93 -12.78 -11.54
C ARG A 22 -35.70 -14.18 -12.07
N ASP A 23 -36.70 -15.04 -11.88
CA ASP A 23 -36.93 -16.17 -12.78
C ASP A 23 -37.18 -15.60 -14.18
N ARG A 24 -36.36 -16.00 -15.16
CA ARG A 24 -36.73 -15.94 -16.58
C ARG A 24 -36.88 -17.37 -17.03
N GLY A 25 -38.11 -17.67 -17.43
CA GLY A 25 -38.57 -19.01 -17.73
C GLY A 25 -37.95 -19.63 -18.98
N GLY A 26 -37.99 -20.95 -18.94
CA GLY A 26 -38.20 -21.92 -20.01
C GLY A 26 -37.92 -21.52 -21.46
N ASN A 27 -36.94 -22.20 -22.05
CA ASN A 27 -36.93 -22.51 -23.47
C ASN A 27 -37.44 -23.95 -23.68
N PRO A 28 -38.47 -24.19 -24.51
CA PRO A 28 -38.68 -25.48 -25.16
C PRO A 28 -37.92 -25.55 -26.50
N PRO A 29 -37.64 -26.76 -27.05
CA PRO A 29 -36.94 -26.92 -28.32
C PRO A 29 -37.92 -26.99 -29.50
N SER A 30 -37.56 -26.42 -30.64
CA SER A 30 -38.09 -26.81 -31.97
C SER A 30 -37.14 -26.37 -33.11
N PRO A 31 -37.17 -27.06 -34.27
CA PRO A 31 -36.09 -27.13 -35.27
C PRO A 31 -36.40 -26.32 -36.56
N PHE A 32 -35.53 -26.44 -37.60
CA PHE A 32 -35.60 -25.86 -38.98
C PHE A 32 -35.07 -24.41 -39.11
N LEU A 33 -34.17 -23.96 -40.03
CA LEU A 33 -33.53 -24.39 -41.29
C LEU A 33 -32.08 -23.78 -41.34
N ALA A 34 -31.02 -24.48 -41.79
CA ALA A 34 -30.35 -24.34 -43.12
C ALA A 34 -30.53 -22.97 -43.81
N ASP A 35 -29.59 -22.32 -44.50
CA ASP A 35 -28.14 -22.37 -44.74
C ASP A 35 -27.87 -21.05 -45.52
N GLU A 36 -26.60 -20.64 -45.60
CA GLU A 36 -26.06 -19.74 -46.64
C GLU A 36 -26.46 -18.23 -46.66
N PHE A 37 -25.50 -17.35 -46.36
CA PHE A 37 -24.79 -16.56 -47.39
C PHE A 37 -23.67 -15.72 -46.75
N THR A 38 -22.48 -15.94 -47.30
CA THR A 38 -21.22 -15.21 -47.13
C THR A 38 -21.31 -13.75 -47.58
N GLN A 39 -20.69 -12.83 -46.83
CA GLN A 39 -19.82 -11.74 -47.36
C GLN A 39 -19.13 -10.93 -46.24
N SER A 40 -17.82 -10.77 -46.40
CA SER A 40 -16.86 -10.03 -45.57
C SER A 40 -16.69 -8.57 -46.10
N PRO A 41 -15.68 -7.78 -45.71
CA PRO A 41 -15.48 -7.02 -44.47
C PRO A 41 -15.53 -5.48 -44.70
N ARG A 42 -15.69 -4.66 -43.66
CA ARG A 42 -15.36 -3.22 -43.73
C ARG A 42 -14.55 -2.74 -42.54
N SER A 43 -13.40 -2.18 -42.88
CA SER A 43 -12.33 -1.62 -42.06
C SER A 43 -12.67 -0.25 -41.45
N PRO A 44 -11.85 0.25 -40.48
CA PRO A 44 -12.17 1.41 -39.65
C PRO A 44 -11.78 2.76 -40.26
N ARG A 45 -12.57 3.81 -39.96
CA ARG A 45 -12.32 5.20 -40.35
C ARG A 45 -11.18 5.83 -39.53
N ARG A 46 -10.17 6.36 -40.24
CA ARG A 46 -9.21 7.40 -39.79
C ARG A 46 -9.82 8.80 -39.98
N LEU A 47 -9.48 9.75 -39.09
CA LEU A 47 -9.42 11.24 -39.23
C LEU A 47 -9.01 11.75 -37.83
N LEU A 48 -8.05 12.64 -37.54
CA LEU A 48 -7.14 13.53 -38.28
C LEU A 48 -5.91 13.81 -37.38
N GLN A 49 -4.70 13.65 -37.92
CA GLN A 49 -3.49 14.27 -37.39
C GLN A 49 -3.37 15.68 -37.97
N ARG A 50 -3.14 16.69 -37.12
CA ARG A 50 -2.88 18.08 -37.52
C ARG A 50 -1.38 18.36 -37.36
N ARG A 51 -0.66 18.47 -38.48
CA ARG A 51 0.65 19.13 -38.59
C ARG A 51 0.44 20.59 -39.00
N PRO A 52 1.31 21.53 -38.58
CA PRO A 52 1.58 22.75 -39.32
C PRO A 52 2.93 22.67 -40.05
N SER A 53 2.99 23.24 -41.26
CA SER A 53 4.19 23.44 -42.09
C SER A 53 4.10 24.81 -42.78
N GLY A 54 5.25 25.48 -42.96
CA GLY A 54 5.44 26.64 -43.86
C GLY A 54 5.97 27.89 -43.14
N ALA A 55 7.27 28.12 -42.90
CA ALA A 55 8.41 28.46 -43.79
C ALA A 55 8.67 30.01 -43.88
N PRO A 56 9.78 30.54 -44.47
CA PRO A 56 10.88 31.20 -43.74
C PRO A 56 11.33 32.59 -44.30
N ALA A 57 12.42 33.14 -43.73
CA ALA A 57 13.45 34.06 -44.30
C ALA A 57 13.61 35.46 -43.67
N GLY A 58 14.88 35.85 -43.42
CA GLY A 58 15.34 37.24 -43.61
C GLY A 58 16.02 37.99 -42.45
N LEU A 59 17.36 37.94 -42.42
CA LEU A 59 18.32 39.07 -42.31
C LEU A 59 18.31 40.09 -41.14
N LEU A 60 19.48 40.11 -40.46
CA LEU A 60 20.35 41.25 -40.10
C LEU A 60 19.92 42.33 -39.07
N THR A 61 20.82 42.47 -38.08
CA THR A 61 21.26 43.67 -37.32
C THR A 61 20.33 44.34 -36.30
N PRO A 62 20.84 44.59 -35.07
CA PRO A 62 20.41 45.72 -34.24
C PRO A 62 21.54 46.77 -34.06
N PRO A 63 21.22 48.08 -34.00
CA PRO A 63 22.18 49.11 -33.64
C PRO A 63 22.09 49.55 -32.16
N ALA A 64 23.28 49.87 -31.64
CA ALA A 64 23.72 50.94 -30.74
C ALA A 64 23.02 51.26 -29.38
N SER A 65 23.85 51.17 -28.33
CA SER A 65 23.73 51.79 -26.99
C SER A 65 23.88 53.33 -26.98
N PRO A 66 23.75 53.99 -25.80
CA PRO A 66 24.97 54.42 -25.06
C PRO A 66 24.86 54.28 -23.51
N GLN A 67 25.92 53.79 -22.83
CA GLN A 67 26.88 54.48 -21.91
C GLN A 67 26.27 55.05 -20.60
N GLN A 68 26.83 54.79 -19.40
CA GLN A 68 28.10 55.32 -18.83
C GLN A 68 28.71 54.33 -17.79
N HIS A 69 29.98 53.90 -17.89
CA HIS A 69 31.19 54.41 -17.19
C HIS A 69 31.02 54.60 -15.66
N ILE A 70 31.81 53.96 -14.78
CA ILE A 70 33.22 54.27 -14.46
C ILE A 70 33.94 53.06 -13.78
N ARG A 71 35.23 52.88 -14.12
CA ARG A 71 36.25 51.96 -13.56
C ARG A 71 36.77 52.44 -12.17
N VAL A 72 37.44 51.64 -11.34
CA VAL A 72 38.93 51.44 -11.20
C VAL A 72 39.07 50.43 -10.05
N ALA A 73 39.66 49.22 -10.15
CA ALA A 73 41.02 48.75 -10.43
C ALA A 73 42.01 48.76 -9.22
N ILE A 74 42.48 47.56 -8.85
CA ILE A 74 43.81 47.16 -8.33
C ILE A 74 44.09 47.44 -6.83
N ASP A 75 44.40 46.40 -6.03
CA ASP A 75 45.78 45.94 -5.81
C ASP A 75 45.86 44.67 -4.91
N ALA A 76 46.91 43.89 -5.11
CA ALA A 76 47.25 42.68 -4.39
C ALA A 76 48.38 42.93 -3.38
N SER A 77 48.22 42.51 -2.11
CA SER A 77 49.37 42.19 -1.25
C SER A 77 49.01 41.44 0.04
N LYS A 78 49.54 40.21 0.14
CA LYS A 78 50.01 39.44 1.32
C LYS A 78 49.06 39.04 2.48
N PRO A 79 49.33 37.89 3.13
CA PRO A 79 48.49 37.31 4.17
C PRO A 79 48.89 37.81 5.56
N GLN A 80 47.91 38.21 6.37
CA GLN A 80 48.07 38.46 7.80
C GLN A 80 47.12 37.55 8.59
N GLU A 81 47.70 36.63 9.36
CA GLU A 81 47.05 36.05 10.54
C GLU A 81 46.64 37.17 11.50
N PRO A 82 45.45 37.06 12.11
CA PRO A 82 45.26 37.54 13.46
C PRO A 82 45.09 36.34 14.40
N LYS A 83 46.16 36.00 15.13
CA LYS A 83 46.01 35.47 16.48
C LYS A 83 45.31 36.53 17.29
N MET A 84 44.15 36.23 17.88
CA MET A 84 43.81 36.75 19.21
C MET A 84 42.58 36.07 19.82
N ILE A 85 42.89 35.26 20.85
CA ILE A 85 42.23 35.17 22.15
C ILE A 85 40.75 34.74 22.15
N ALA A 86 40.55 33.48 22.53
CA ALA A 86 39.28 32.97 23.03
C ALA A 86 38.84 33.74 24.28
N HIS A 87 37.86 34.63 24.14
CA HIS A 87 37.05 35.07 25.26
C HIS A 87 35.76 34.25 25.26
N ILE A 88 35.81 33.07 25.85
CA ILE A 88 34.59 32.32 26.20
C ILE A 88 33.96 33.07 27.38
N GLN A 89 33.07 34.00 27.07
CA GLN A 89 32.21 34.59 28.08
C GLN A 89 31.21 33.52 28.50
N ARG A 90 31.49 32.86 29.62
CA ARG A 90 30.59 31.89 30.23
C ARG A 90 29.40 32.67 30.79
N ILE A 91 28.37 32.86 29.98
CA ILE A 91 27.10 33.41 30.44
C ILE A 91 26.45 32.34 31.32
N GLU A 92 26.56 32.54 32.63
CA GLU A 92 25.82 31.76 33.60
C GLU A 92 24.37 32.27 33.60
N VAL A 93 23.56 31.72 32.69
CA VAL A 93 22.11 31.97 32.68
C VAL A 93 21.53 31.26 33.90
N ARG A 94 21.39 31.99 35.01
CA ARG A 94 20.54 31.57 36.14
C ARG A 94 19.11 31.37 35.62
N ALA A 95 18.63 30.13 35.75
CA ALA A 95 17.30 29.73 35.38
C ALA A 95 16.23 30.50 36.18
N PRO A 96 15.17 31.02 35.54
CA PRO A 96 13.91 31.23 36.23
C PRO A 96 13.22 29.87 36.42
N VAL A 97 12.94 29.57 37.68
CA VAL A 97 12.02 28.50 38.09
C VAL A 97 10.63 28.80 37.53
N GLY A 98 10.02 27.82 36.85
CA GLY A 98 8.59 27.86 36.52
C GLY A 98 8.28 27.99 35.03
N ASN A 99 8.39 26.87 34.32
CA ASN A 99 7.28 26.27 33.57
C ASN A 99 7.83 25.01 32.90
N VAL A 100 7.30 23.85 33.29
CA VAL A 100 7.65 22.55 32.73
C VAL A 100 7.13 22.52 31.29
N SER A 101 7.93 23.04 30.35
CA SER A 101 7.79 22.73 28.94
C SER A 101 8.26 21.30 28.75
N THR A 102 7.29 20.38 28.69
CA THR A 102 7.52 19.04 28.15
C THR A 102 8.18 19.20 26.78
N PRO A 103 9.35 18.57 26.53
CA PRO A 103 9.88 18.53 25.18
C PRO A 103 8.83 17.89 24.25
N PRO A 104 8.70 18.35 22.99
CA PRO A 104 7.84 17.68 22.03
C PRO A 104 8.20 16.19 22.02
N PRO A 105 7.22 15.27 22.00
CA PRO A 105 7.51 13.85 22.02
C PRO A 105 8.45 13.56 20.86
N SER A 106 9.67 13.12 21.18
CA SER A 106 10.59 12.55 20.20
C SER A 106 9.77 11.57 19.36
N PRO A 107 9.82 11.64 18.01
CA PRO A 107 9.03 10.75 17.17
C PRO A 107 9.39 9.33 17.57
N GLN A 108 8.48 8.67 18.30
CA GLN A 108 8.74 7.31 18.72
C GLN A 108 8.88 6.49 17.44
N PRO A 109 9.93 5.65 17.34
CA PRO A 109 10.08 4.79 16.19
C PRO A 109 8.77 4.02 16.04
N PRO A 110 8.14 4.05 14.85
CA PRO A 110 6.79 3.55 14.71
C PRO A 110 6.69 2.09 15.16
N ARG A 111 5.80 1.84 16.10
CA ARG A 111 5.65 0.54 16.74
C ARG A 111 5.00 -0.46 15.78
N ARG A 112 5.44 -1.72 15.85
CA ARG A 112 4.77 -2.84 15.18
C ARG A 112 3.33 -2.99 15.67
N VAL A 113 2.42 -3.21 14.74
CA VAL A 113 1.01 -3.47 15.00
C VAL A 113 0.82 -4.82 15.65
N LEU A 114 0.09 -4.84 16.76
CA LEU A 114 -0.19 -6.05 17.52
C LEU A 114 -1.53 -6.68 17.10
N PRO A 115 -1.67 -8.02 17.19
CA PRO A 115 -2.92 -8.71 16.91
C PRO A 115 -4.09 -8.22 17.79
N SER A 116 -3.79 -7.73 18.99
CA SER A 116 -4.78 -7.24 19.97
C SER A 116 -5.26 -5.81 19.72
N ALA A 117 -4.76 -5.13 18.69
CA ALA A 117 -5.17 -3.75 18.39
C ALA A 117 -6.65 -3.65 17.98
N ILE A 118 -7.18 -4.68 17.31
CA ILE A 118 -8.59 -4.78 16.89
C ILE A 118 -9.06 -6.22 17.12
N ALA A 119 -10.32 -6.41 17.49
CA ALA A 119 -10.92 -7.73 17.59
C ALA A 119 -10.90 -8.43 16.22
N THR A 120 -10.30 -9.62 16.16
CA THR A 120 -10.17 -10.40 14.92
C THR A 120 -10.88 -11.74 15.03
N LEU A 121 -11.39 -12.20 13.89
CA LEU A 121 -11.98 -13.52 13.71
C LEU A 121 -11.05 -14.38 12.87
N PRO A 122 -11.01 -15.70 13.08
CA PRO A 122 -10.26 -16.62 12.22
C PRO A 122 -10.90 -16.71 10.82
N PHE A 123 -10.33 -17.56 9.95
CA PHE A 123 -10.98 -17.87 8.67
C PHE A 123 -12.37 -18.49 8.92
N PRO A 124 -13.43 -17.98 8.28
CA PRO A 124 -14.81 -18.43 8.53
C PRO A 124 -15.13 -19.82 7.96
N GLY A 125 -14.27 -20.36 7.10
CA GLY A 125 -14.44 -21.69 6.50
C GLY A 125 -13.11 -22.34 6.18
N LYS A 126 -13.07 -23.14 5.11
CA LYS A 126 -11.84 -23.77 4.61
C LYS A 126 -11.09 -22.79 3.69
N PRO A 127 -9.98 -22.20 4.14
CA PRO A 127 -9.20 -21.29 3.31
C PRO A 127 -8.46 -22.07 2.21
N LEU A 128 -8.24 -21.41 1.09
CA LEU A 128 -7.41 -21.89 -0.02
C LEU A 128 -5.96 -21.49 0.23
N ILE A 129 -5.02 -22.32 -0.24
CA ILE A 129 -3.59 -22.11 -0.07
C ILE A 129 -2.90 -22.36 -1.39
N ILE A 130 -2.05 -21.42 -1.82
CA ILE A 130 -1.24 -21.57 -3.02
C ILE A 130 0.19 -21.08 -2.75
N ARG A 131 1.14 -21.60 -3.53
CA ARG A 131 2.51 -21.08 -3.56
C ARG A 131 2.53 -19.78 -4.34
N TRP A 132 3.31 -18.83 -3.86
CA TRP A 132 3.53 -17.56 -4.54
C TRP A 132 4.93 -17.09 -4.22
N ASN A 133 5.80 -17.05 -5.21
CA ASN A 133 7.25 -16.89 -5.03
C ASN A 133 7.70 -15.50 -5.47
N ILE A 134 7.52 -14.49 -4.62
CA ILE A 134 7.90 -13.11 -4.93
C ILE A 134 9.06 -12.68 -4.04
N PHE A 135 10.10 -12.12 -4.65
CA PHE A 135 11.18 -11.46 -3.93
C PHE A 135 10.70 -10.11 -3.39
N VAL A 136 11.02 -9.82 -2.13
CA VAL A 136 10.61 -8.61 -1.44
C VAL A 136 11.85 -7.91 -0.88
N PRO A 137 12.15 -6.67 -1.31
CA PRO A 137 13.27 -5.90 -0.79
C PRO A 137 13.17 -5.64 0.73
N PRO A 138 14.30 -5.40 1.42
CA PRO A 138 14.31 -5.17 2.87
C PRO A 138 13.36 -4.07 3.35
N ALA A 139 13.27 -2.96 2.61
CA ALA A 139 12.36 -1.85 2.93
C ALA A 139 10.88 -2.27 2.93
N HIS A 140 10.50 -3.15 1.99
CA HIS A 140 9.14 -3.66 1.88
C HIS A 140 8.87 -4.72 2.96
N ILE A 141 9.85 -5.58 3.27
CA ILE A 141 9.75 -6.54 4.39
C ILE A 141 9.52 -5.81 5.71
N PHE A 142 10.26 -4.73 5.98
CA PHE A 142 10.10 -3.96 7.21
C PHE A 142 8.70 -3.34 7.33
N SER A 143 8.12 -2.90 6.21
CA SER A 143 6.75 -2.36 6.16
C SER A 143 5.70 -3.45 6.41
N LEU A 144 5.87 -4.64 5.84
CA LEU A 144 5.05 -5.83 6.13
C LEU A 144 5.16 -6.27 7.58
N TYR A 145 6.38 -6.23 8.14
CA TYR A 145 6.64 -6.53 9.54
C TYR A 145 5.91 -5.56 10.47
N ARG A 146 5.93 -4.26 10.15
CA ARG A 146 5.25 -3.25 10.96
C ARG A 146 3.73 -3.40 10.94
N GLY A 147 3.14 -3.71 9.78
CA GLY A 147 1.69 -3.79 9.62
C GLY A 147 1.02 -2.41 9.61
N PHE A 148 -0.30 -2.40 9.69
CA PHE A 148 -1.15 -1.22 9.59
C PHE A 148 -2.39 -1.33 10.48
N VAL A 149 -2.62 -0.31 11.32
CA VAL A 149 -3.87 -0.14 12.08
C VAL A 149 -4.72 0.90 11.36
N PRO A 150 -5.96 0.58 10.99
CA PRO A 150 -6.90 1.54 10.39
C PRO A 150 -7.30 2.60 11.43
N ASN A 151 -7.40 3.85 11.02
CA ASN A 151 -7.92 4.93 11.87
C ASN A 151 -9.46 4.93 11.84
N ASP A 152 -10.05 4.60 10.70
CA ASP A 152 -11.49 4.53 10.52
C ASP A 152 -11.92 3.39 9.56
N MET A 153 -13.22 3.35 9.25
CA MET A 153 -13.77 2.33 8.35
C MET A 153 -13.32 2.48 6.89
N SER A 154 -12.85 3.66 6.47
CA SER A 154 -12.39 3.94 5.11
C SER A 154 -11.06 3.26 4.79
N ASP A 155 -10.27 2.98 5.83
CA ASP A 155 -8.98 2.31 5.73
C ASP A 155 -9.10 0.80 5.43
N LYS A 156 -10.31 0.23 5.52
CA LYS A 156 -10.76 -1.13 5.13
C LYS A 156 -10.01 -2.36 5.66
N TRP A 157 -8.74 -2.22 6.01
CA TRP A 157 -7.78 -3.28 6.25
C TRP A 157 -7.14 -3.08 7.61
N PHE A 158 -7.09 -4.15 8.36
CA PHE A 158 -6.25 -4.28 9.53
C PHE A 158 -5.17 -5.30 9.20
N ILE A 159 -3.91 -4.90 9.28
CA ILE A 159 -2.76 -5.72 8.91
C ILE A 159 -1.82 -5.81 10.10
N TYR A 160 -1.50 -7.02 10.52
CA TYR A 160 -0.47 -7.25 11.52
C TYR A 160 0.38 -8.43 11.10
N SER A 161 1.52 -8.59 11.75
CA SER A 161 2.42 -9.71 11.47
C SER A 161 2.72 -10.50 12.74
N GLU A 162 3.10 -11.77 12.59
CA GLU A 162 3.62 -12.67 13.61
C GLU A 162 5.00 -13.18 13.19
N GLY A 163 5.96 -13.28 14.12
CA GLY A 163 7.37 -13.59 13.83
C GLY A 163 8.24 -12.32 13.70
N PRO A 164 9.39 -12.33 13.01
CA PRO A 164 10.01 -13.51 12.42
C PRO A 164 10.41 -14.53 13.50
N ASP A 165 10.29 -15.82 13.19
CA ASP A 165 10.85 -16.89 14.05
C ASP A 165 12.38 -17.01 13.88
N GLN A 166 13.01 -17.94 14.60
CA GLN A 166 14.45 -18.19 14.48
C GLN A 166 14.89 -18.60 13.07
N ALA A 167 13.97 -19.11 12.25
CA ALA A 167 14.18 -19.49 10.86
C ALA A 167 13.82 -18.38 9.87
N GLY A 168 13.49 -17.17 10.35
CA GLY A 168 13.11 -16.04 9.51
C GLY A 168 11.70 -16.13 8.94
N LYS A 169 10.82 -17.00 9.45
CA LYS A 169 9.43 -17.08 8.97
C LYS A 169 8.60 -15.97 9.59
N LEU A 170 8.07 -15.12 8.73
CA LEU A 170 7.14 -14.04 9.05
C LEU A 170 5.78 -14.37 8.45
N LYS A 171 4.74 -14.25 9.26
CA LYS A 171 3.35 -14.42 8.82
C LYS A 171 2.65 -13.08 8.88
N VAL A 172 1.99 -12.67 7.80
CA VAL A 172 1.26 -11.39 7.74
C VAL A 172 -0.23 -11.67 7.58
N HIS A 173 -1.05 -11.05 8.41
CA HIS A 173 -2.48 -11.28 8.50
C HIS A 173 -3.24 -10.09 7.96
N PHE A 174 -4.24 -10.36 7.12
CA PHE A 174 -5.11 -9.36 6.52
C PHE A 174 -6.52 -9.58 7.02
N HIS A 175 -7.05 -8.58 7.72
CA HIS A 175 -8.41 -8.56 8.25
C HIS A 175 -9.18 -7.38 7.68
N ARG A 176 -10.50 -7.53 7.56
CA ARG A 176 -11.38 -6.37 7.33
C ARG A 176 -11.49 -5.55 8.61
N SER A 177 -11.25 -4.25 8.52
CA SER A 177 -11.21 -3.36 9.70
C SER A 177 -12.52 -3.32 10.48
N TRP A 178 -13.66 -3.34 9.78
CA TRP A 178 -14.99 -3.17 10.39
C TRP A 178 -15.67 -4.47 10.84
N THR A 179 -15.23 -5.65 10.36
CA THR A 179 -15.76 -6.95 10.81
C THR A 179 -14.75 -7.78 11.60
N GLY A 180 -13.47 -7.43 11.55
CA GLY A 180 -12.38 -8.26 12.07
C GLY A 180 -12.17 -9.57 11.29
N MET A 181 -12.93 -9.82 10.22
CA MET A 181 -12.88 -11.07 9.47
C MET A 181 -11.54 -11.25 8.77
N LYS A 182 -10.93 -12.43 8.93
CA LYS A 182 -9.69 -12.78 8.24
C LYS A 182 -9.94 -13.06 6.77
N VAL A 183 -9.27 -12.30 5.92
CA VAL A 183 -9.37 -12.40 4.46
C VAL A 183 -8.20 -13.17 3.89
N ALA A 184 -6.99 -12.86 4.35
CA ALA A 184 -5.77 -13.51 3.84
C ALA A 184 -4.66 -13.58 4.89
N GLU A 185 -3.70 -14.44 4.59
CA GLU A 185 -2.48 -14.68 5.33
C GLU A 185 -1.34 -14.87 4.32
N LEU A 186 -0.27 -14.09 4.47
CA LEU A 186 0.96 -14.23 3.69
C LEU A 186 1.98 -15.02 4.50
N PHE A 187 2.69 -15.92 3.82
CA PHE A 187 3.87 -16.58 4.35
C PHE A 187 5.10 -15.98 3.71
N VAL A 188 5.97 -15.40 4.54
CA VAL A 188 7.19 -14.73 4.12
C VAL A 188 8.37 -15.39 4.83
N VAL A 189 9.44 -15.62 4.10
CA VAL A 189 10.73 -16.02 4.67
C VAL A 189 11.68 -14.85 4.48
N MET A 190 12.13 -14.26 5.57
CA MET A 190 13.12 -13.18 5.58
C MET A 190 14.48 -13.71 5.97
N ASP A 191 15.51 -13.14 5.34
CA ASP A 191 16.88 -13.39 5.70
C ASP A 191 17.24 -12.57 6.94
N THR A 192 17.33 -13.25 8.08
CA THR A 192 17.70 -12.63 9.37
C THR A 192 19.20 -12.45 9.56
N ARG A 193 20.03 -13.06 8.70
CA ARG A 193 21.50 -12.99 8.81
C ARG A 193 22.12 -12.04 7.78
N GLY A 194 21.46 -11.85 6.65
CA GLY A 194 21.87 -10.92 5.59
C GLY A 194 21.19 -9.56 5.67
N GLU A 195 20.83 -9.02 4.51
CA GLU A 195 20.35 -7.65 4.34
C GLU A 195 18.90 -7.41 4.79
N GLY A 196 18.23 -8.43 5.35
CA GLY A 196 16.82 -8.32 5.74
C GLY A 196 15.83 -8.42 4.58
N ALA A 197 16.30 -8.79 3.39
CA ALA A 197 15.43 -9.10 2.26
C ALA A 197 14.60 -10.35 2.55
N GLY A 198 13.52 -10.55 1.81
CA GLY A 198 12.70 -11.73 2.00
C GLY A 198 12.01 -12.20 0.74
N LYS A 199 11.30 -13.31 0.89
CA LYS A 199 10.56 -13.95 -0.18
C LYS A 199 9.19 -14.33 0.35
N ILE A 200 8.14 -13.88 -0.32
CA ILE A 200 6.82 -14.46 -0.15
C ILE A 200 6.92 -15.87 -0.74
N VAL A 201 6.48 -16.87 0.03
CA VAL A 201 6.51 -18.29 -0.39
C VAL A 201 5.12 -18.85 -0.65
N GLY A 202 4.08 -18.19 -0.13
CA GLY A 202 2.71 -18.61 -0.33
C GLY A 202 1.71 -17.65 0.27
N ILE A 203 0.47 -17.84 -0.16
CA ILE A 203 -0.69 -17.14 0.36
C ILE A 203 -1.73 -18.15 0.79
N LYS A 204 -2.46 -17.79 1.83
CA LYS A 204 -3.64 -18.49 2.31
C LYS A 204 -4.76 -17.49 2.40
N TRP A 205 -5.85 -17.70 1.68
CA TRP A 205 -6.94 -16.74 1.64
C TRP A 205 -8.29 -17.42 1.80
N ASN A 206 -9.26 -16.58 2.12
CA ASN A 206 -10.63 -16.99 2.22
C ASN A 206 -11.26 -16.99 0.83
N GLY A 207 -11.65 -18.17 0.34
CA GLY A 207 -12.34 -18.35 -0.95
C GLY A 207 -13.83 -18.69 -0.79
N GLY A 208 -14.43 -18.41 0.37
CA GLY A 208 -15.85 -18.67 0.64
C GLY A 208 -16.78 -17.58 0.09
N GLU A 209 -18.07 -17.71 0.43
CA GLU A 209 -19.13 -16.81 -0.04
C GLU A 209 -18.94 -15.37 0.46
N GLU A 210 -18.45 -15.20 1.69
CA GLU A 210 -18.17 -13.90 2.31
C GLU A 210 -17.09 -13.08 1.60
N THR A 211 -16.24 -13.72 0.79
CA THR A 211 -15.27 -13.06 -0.10
C THR A 211 -15.65 -13.19 -1.57
N ASN A 212 -16.93 -13.50 -1.87
CA ASN A 212 -17.46 -13.68 -3.21
C ASN A 212 -16.70 -14.74 -4.01
N TRP A 213 -16.35 -15.88 -3.38
CA TRP A 213 -15.67 -17.00 -4.03
C TRP A 213 -14.34 -16.61 -4.68
N MET A 214 -13.60 -15.72 -3.99
CA MET A 214 -12.38 -15.09 -4.49
C MET A 214 -11.39 -16.10 -5.10
N SER A 215 -11.03 -15.89 -6.38
CA SER A 215 -10.04 -16.69 -7.08
C SER A 215 -8.61 -16.44 -6.59
N GLU A 216 -7.65 -17.24 -7.05
CA GLU A 216 -6.24 -17.03 -6.77
C GLU A 216 -5.74 -15.66 -7.27
N GLU A 217 -6.09 -15.31 -8.51
CA GLU A 217 -5.67 -14.07 -9.16
C GLU A 217 -6.26 -12.86 -8.44
N GLU A 218 -7.53 -12.95 -8.06
CA GLU A 218 -8.22 -11.92 -7.27
C GLU A 218 -7.60 -11.77 -5.89
N ALA A 219 -7.23 -12.88 -5.24
CA ALA A 219 -6.55 -12.85 -3.95
C ALA A 219 -5.16 -12.19 -4.06
N LYS A 220 -4.35 -12.55 -5.06
CA LYS A 220 -3.06 -11.91 -5.32
C LYS A 220 -3.22 -10.41 -5.61
N TYR A 221 -4.18 -10.05 -6.46
CA TYR A 221 -4.49 -8.66 -6.78
C TYR A 221 -4.92 -7.85 -5.55
N MET A 222 -5.80 -8.42 -4.73
CA MET A 222 -6.29 -7.81 -3.49
C MET A 222 -5.14 -7.60 -2.50
N ILE A 223 -4.24 -8.57 -2.34
CA ILE A 223 -3.06 -8.43 -1.48
C ILE A 223 -2.10 -7.38 -2.02
N ARG A 224 -1.76 -7.39 -3.32
CA ARG A 224 -0.93 -6.36 -3.96
C ARG A 224 -1.48 -4.96 -3.69
N THR A 225 -2.78 -4.80 -3.92
CA THR A 225 -3.50 -3.55 -3.71
C THR A 225 -3.44 -3.14 -2.24
N ALA A 226 -3.79 -4.02 -1.31
CA ALA A 226 -3.76 -3.72 0.13
C ALA A 226 -2.35 -3.32 0.61
N CYS A 227 -1.31 -4.05 0.19
CA CYS A 227 0.08 -3.72 0.50
C CYS A 227 0.51 -2.36 -0.06
N LYS A 228 0.14 -2.08 -1.32
CA LYS A 228 0.49 -0.82 -1.97
C LYS A 228 -0.15 0.38 -1.29
N TRP A 229 -1.46 0.30 -1.02
CA TRP A 229 -2.20 1.44 -0.44
C TRP A 229 -1.93 1.62 1.05
N GLN A 230 -1.82 0.53 1.83
CA GLN A 230 -1.69 0.65 3.29
C GLN A 230 -0.26 0.63 3.82
N LEU A 231 0.65 -0.03 3.10
CA LEU A 231 2.03 -0.20 3.54
C LEU A 231 3.03 0.52 2.62
N GLY A 232 2.58 1.07 1.49
CA GLY A 232 3.48 1.62 0.47
C GLY A 232 4.36 0.55 -0.18
N VAL A 233 3.93 -0.72 -0.15
CA VAL A 233 4.71 -1.87 -0.63
C VAL A 233 4.23 -2.30 -1.99
N ASP A 234 5.12 -2.25 -2.98
CA ASP A 234 4.85 -2.79 -4.31
C ASP A 234 5.30 -4.26 -4.40
N LEU A 235 4.37 -5.14 -4.79
CA LEU A 235 4.56 -6.58 -4.95
C LEU A 235 4.45 -7.02 -6.43
N ASP A 236 4.53 -6.08 -7.38
CA ASP A 236 4.53 -6.36 -8.82
C ASP A 236 5.91 -6.79 -9.35
N LEU A 237 6.85 -7.10 -8.46
CA LEU A 237 8.21 -7.54 -8.79
C LEU A 237 8.25 -9.03 -9.16
N GLU A 238 7.55 -9.41 -10.24
CA GLU A 238 7.96 -10.58 -11.03
C GLU A 238 9.03 -10.10 -12.02
N LYS A 239 10.29 -10.40 -11.73
CA LYS A 239 11.41 -10.29 -12.67
C LYS A 239 12.03 -11.66 -12.87
#